data_AF-A0A350LQK2-F1
#
_entry.id   AF-A0A350LQK2-F1
#
_cell.length_a   1.000
_cell.length_b   1.000
_cell.length_c   1.000
_cell.angle_alpha   90.00
_cell.angle_beta   90.00
_cell.angle_gamma   90.00
#
_symmetry.space_group_name_H-M   'P 1'
#
loop_
_entity.id
_entity.type
_entity.pdbx_description
1 polymer ?
#
loop_
_entity_poly.entity_id
_entity_poly.type
_entity_poly.pdbx_seq_one_letter_code
_entity_poly.pdbx_strand_id
1 'polypeptide(L)'
;NQRETTVVWDRHTGRAIHRAIVWQDRRTAATCARLRDAGHEEMVKARTGLLLDPYFSGTKLAWILDNVEGARDRARTGDLLFGTVDSFLIWKLTGGRVHATDATNAARTLLYDIRKGRWSRTICDLLDIPMEMLPEVRDS
;
A
#
# COMPACT_ATOMS: atom_id res chain seq x y z
N ASN A 1 10.66 10.07 -10.64
CA ASN A 1 10.67 9.52 -9.27
C ASN A 1 9.53 8.50 -9.17
N GLN A 2 9.77 7.26 -8.70
CA GLN A 2 8.84 6.12 -8.86
C GLN A 2 8.32 5.52 -7.52
N ARG A 3 8.28 6.34 -6.47
CA ARG A 3 8.07 5.88 -5.08
C ARG A 3 6.70 5.26 -4.82
N GLU A 4 5.64 5.81 -5.42
CA GLU A 4 4.27 5.43 -5.09
C GLU A 4 3.76 4.17 -5.86
N THR A 5 4.54 3.70 -6.84
CA THR A 5 4.19 2.53 -7.66
C THR A 5 3.93 1.32 -6.76
N THR A 6 2.78 0.67 -6.96
CA THR A 6 2.25 -0.38 -6.08
C THR A 6 2.44 -1.76 -6.70
N VAL A 7 3.03 -2.68 -5.94
CA VAL A 7 3.19 -4.09 -6.31
C VAL A 7 2.55 -4.98 -5.23
N VAL A 8 1.84 -6.02 -5.67
CA VAL A 8 1.30 -7.07 -4.80
C VAL A 8 1.74 -8.42 -5.37
N TRP A 9 2.29 -9.28 -4.52
CA TRP A 9 2.81 -10.58 -4.92
C TRP A 9 2.45 -11.66 -3.92
N ASP A 10 2.43 -12.89 -4.41
CA ASP A 10 2.26 -14.09 -3.61
C ASP A 10 3.51 -14.35 -2.75
N ARG A 11 3.33 -14.52 -1.45
CA ARG A 11 4.39 -14.72 -0.46
C ARG A 11 5.23 -15.96 -0.73
N HIS A 12 4.63 -17.01 -1.27
CA HIS A 12 5.26 -18.34 -1.39
C HIS A 12 6.01 -18.50 -2.71
N THR A 13 5.47 -17.94 -3.78
CA THR A 13 6.02 -18.05 -5.15
C THR A 13 6.79 -16.80 -5.58
N GLY A 14 6.57 -15.67 -4.91
CA GLY A 14 7.10 -14.37 -5.31
C GLY A 14 6.48 -13.82 -6.60
N ARG A 15 5.45 -14.45 -7.17
CA ARG A 15 4.84 -14.02 -8.42
C ARG A 15 3.89 -12.85 -8.15
N ALA A 16 4.01 -11.78 -8.93
CA ALA A 16 3.06 -10.69 -8.89
C ALA A 16 1.67 -11.17 -9.33
N ILE A 17 0.63 -10.78 -8.59
CA ILE A 17 -0.75 -11.18 -8.89
C ILE A 17 -1.42 -10.25 -9.92
N HIS A 18 -0.79 -9.11 -10.19
CA HIS A 18 -1.21 -8.11 -11.15
C HIS A 18 0.01 -7.29 -11.60
N ARG A 19 -0.10 -6.57 -12.72
CA ARG A 19 0.92 -5.60 -13.13
C ARG A 19 1.08 -4.52 -12.05
N ALA A 20 2.29 -3.99 -11.89
CA ALA A 20 2.50 -2.86 -11.00
C ALA A 20 1.61 -1.68 -11.45
N ILE A 21 0.91 -1.04 -10.50
CA ILE A 21 0.13 0.16 -10.79
C ILE A 21 1.02 1.36 -10.52
N VAL A 22 1.38 2.06 -11.59
CA VAL A 22 2.32 3.17 -11.53
C VAL A 22 1.72 4.40 -10.83
N TRP A 23 2.58 5.24 -10.29
CA TRP A 23 2.20 6.48 -9.58
C TRP A 23 1.32 7.42 -10.42
N GLN A 24 1.52 7.49 -11.74
CA GLN A 24 0.71 8.33 -12.64
C GLN A 24 -0.71 7.80 -12.88
N ASP A 25 -0.98 6.54 -12.55
CA ASP A 25 -2.26 5.91 -12.83
C ASP A 25 -3.39 6.59 -12.05
N ARG A 26 -4.47 6.95 -12.75
CA ARG A 26 -5.62 7.70 -12.20
C ARG A 26 -6.84 6.82 -11.92
N ARG A 27 -6.76 5.48 -12.04
CA ARG A 27 -7.92 4.58 -11.95
C ARG A 27 -8.68 4.67 -10.63
N THR A 28 -8.01 5.09 -9.56
CA THR A 28 -8.59 5.21 -8.21
C THR A 28 -9.18 6.59 -7.91
N ALA A 29 -9.30 7.48 -8.91
CA ALA A 29 -9.84 8.83 -8.72
C ALA A 29 -11.26 8.82 -8.12
N ALA A 30 -12.13 7.91 -8.58
CA ALA A 30 -13.49 7.77 -8.04
C ALA A 30 -13.48 7.30 -6.57
N THR A 31 -12.59 6.38 -6.21
CA THR A 31 -12.40 5.96 -4.81
C THR A 31 -11.95 7.12 -3.94
N CYS A 32 -10.99 7.94 -4.41
CA CYS A 32 -10.57 9.13 -3.68
C CYS A 32 -11.70 10.15 -3.50
N ALA A 33 -12.53 10.37 -4.53
CA ALA A 33 -13.70 11.24 -4.43
C ALA A 33 -14.69 10.74 -3.37
N ARG A 34 -15.06 9.46 -3.42
CA ARG A 34 -15.95 8.85 -2.42
C ARG A 34 -15.42 9.00 -0.99
N LEU A 35 -14.11 8.85 -0.78
CA LEU A 35 -13.49 9.01 0.53
C LEU A 35 -13.53 10.47 1.01
N ARG A 36 -13.37 11.44 0.11
CA ARG A 36 -13.52 12.87 0.44
C ARG A 36 -14.97 13.21 0.77
N ASP A 37 -15.92 12.75 -0.04
CA ASP A 37 -17.35 12.99 0.16
C ASP A 37 -17.86 12.37 1.47
N ALA A 38 -17.24 11.27 1.91
CA ALA A 38 -17.47 10.66 3.22
C ALA A 38 -16.76 11.36 4.40
N GLY A 39 -16.06 12.48 4.15
CA GLY A 39 -15.44 13.32 5.19
C GLY A 39 -14.08 12.83 5.71
N HIS A 40 -13.39 11.93 5.01
CA HIS A 40 -12.14 11.33 5.52
C HIS A 40 -10.88 12.17 5.25
N GLU A 41 -10.96 13.23 4.44
CA GLU A 41 -9.77 13.95 3.94
C GLU A 41 -8.92 14.57 5.06
N GLU A 42 -9.53 15.30 5.99
CA GLU A 42 -8.80 15.95 7.09
C GLU A 42 -8.12 14.92 8.00
N MET A 43 -8.77 13.78 8.25
CA MET A 43 -8.17 12.68 9.04
C MET A 43 -6.95 12.08 8.32
N VAL A 44 -7.08 11.80 7.02
CA VAL A 44 -6.00 11.25 6.20
C VAL A 44 -4.81 12.23 6.14
N LYS A 45 -5.09 13.51 5.89
CA LYS A 45 -4.07 14.57 5.84
C LYS A 45 -3.37 14.74 7.18
N ALA A 46 -4.11 14.75 8.29
CA ALA A 46 -3.53 14.89 9.61
C ALA A 46 -2.55 13.75 9.94
N ARG A 47 -2.83 12.53 9.51
CA ARG A 47 -1.99 11.35 9.81
C ARG A 47 -0.83 11.17 8.85
N THR A 48 -1.02 11.45 7.57
CA THR A 48 -0.06 11.09 6.51
C THR A 48 0.67 12.31 5.94
N GLY A 49 0.14 13.51 6.12
CA GLY A 49 0.57 14.71 5.41
C GLY A 49 0.13 14.75 3.94
N LEU A 50 -0.67 13.79 3.49
CA LEU A 50 -1.08 13.64 2.08
C LEU A 50 -2.57 13.95 1.87
N LEU A 51 -2.90 14.38 0.66
CA LEU A 51 -4.28 14.52 0.20
C LEU A 51 -4.81 13.18 -0.32
N LEU A 52 -6.14 13.05 -0.39
CA LEU A 52 -6.78 11.94 -1.09
C LEU A 52 -6.64 12.13 -2.60
N ASP A 53 -5.55 11.62 -3.18
CA ASP A 53 -5.27 11.64 -4.61
C ASP A 53 -4.83 10.25 -5.10
N PRO A 54 -5.24 9.80 -6.30
CA PRO A 54 -4.86 8.49 -6.82
C PRO A 54 -3.36 8.36 -7.10
N TYR A 55 -2.56 9.42 -6.96
CA TYR A 55 -1.10 9.36 -7.00
C TYR A 55 -0.50 8.36 -5.98
N PHE A 56 -1.11 8.20 -4.80
CA PHE A 56 -0.56 7.42 -3.69
C PHE A 56 -0.98 5.94 -3.70
N SER A 57 -0.18 5.10 -3.05
CA SER A 57 -0.27 3.63 -3.12
C SER A 57 -1.53 3.03 -2.51
N GLY A 58 -2.04 3.58 -1.41
CA GLY A 58 -3.09 2.93 -0.60
C GLY A 58 -4.36 2.63 -1.38
N THR A 59 -4.82 3.55 -2.23
CA THR A 59 -6.01 3.30 -3.05
C THR A 59 -5.74 2.33 -4.19
N LYS A 60 -4.49 2.28 -4.70
CA LYS A 60 -4.07 1.31 -5.73
C LYS A 60 -4.01 -0.10 -5.15
N LEU A 61 -3.54 -0.24 -3.92
CA LEU A 61 -3.55 -1.51 -3.18
C LEU A 61 -4.98 -2.00 -2.98
N ALA A 62 -5.87 -1.15 -2.45
CA ALA A 62 -7.29 -1.48 -2.28
C ALA A 62 -7.92 -1.93 -3.62
N TRP A 63 -7.64 -1.21 -4.71
CA TRP A 63 -8.12 -1.56 -6.04
C TRP A 63 -7.65 -2.94 -6.50
N ILE A 64 -6.37 -3.31 -6.29
CA ILE A 64 -5.88 -4.65 -6.64
C ILE A 64 -6.63 -5.72 -5.84
N LEU A 65 -6.81 -5.50 -4.54
CA LEU A 65 -7.53 -6.43 -3.67
C LEU A 65 -9.01 -6.57 -4.02
N ASP A 66 -9.63 -5.52 -4.55
CA ASP A 66 -11.03 -5.51 -5.02
C ASP A 66 -11.21 -6.20 -6.39
N ASN A 67 -10.21 -6.11 -7.27
CA ASN A 67 -10.37 -6.45 -8.69
C ASN A 67 -9.66 -7.74 -9.11
N VAL A 68 -8.70 -8.23 -8.34
CA VAL A 68 -8.07 -9.53 -8.60
C VAL A 68 -8.82 -10.60 -7.81
N GLU A 69 -9.35 -11.59 -8.52
CA GLU A 69 -10.14 -12.67 -7.93
C GLU A 69 -9.40 -13.35 -6.77
N GLY A 70 -10.09 -13.47 -5.63
CA GLY A 70 -9.56 -14.08 -4.40
C GLY A 70 -8.44 -13.28 -3.70
N ALA A 71 -8.05 -12.10 -4.18
CA ALA A 71 -6.93 -11.36 -3.62
C ALA A 71 -7.20 -10.87 -2.19
N ARG A 72 -8.42 -10.40 -1.88
CA ARG A 72 -8.77 -9.96 -0.52
C ARG A 72 -8.62 -11.10 0.50
N ASP A 73 -9.16 -12.28 0.18
CA ASP A 73 -9.12 -13.42 1.09
C ASP A 73 -7.69 -13.93 1.28
N ARG A 74 -6.92 -14.01 0.19
CA ARG A 74 -5.48 -14.36 0.26
C ARG A 74 -4.65 -13.34 1.03
N ALA A 75 -5.00 -12.06 0.97
CA ALA A 75 -4.35 -11.04 1.79
C ALA A 75 -4.65 -11.24 3.28
N ARG A 76 -5.90 -11.60 3.63
CA ARG A 76 -6.33 -11.87 5.01
C ARG A 76 -5.70 -13.14 5.59
N THR A 77 -5.39 -14.15 4.77
CA THR A 77 -4.65 -15.35 5.19
C THR A 77 -3.13 -15.13 5.23
N GLY A 78 -2.64 -13.96 4.83
CA GLY A 78 -1.21 -13.65 4.80
C GLY A 78 -0.47 -14.26 3.61
N ASP A 79 -1.18 -14.73 2.58
CA ASP A 79 -0.58 -15.31 1.37
C ASP A 79 -0.12 -14.24 0.36
N LEU A 80 -0.52 -12.98 0.57
CA LEU A 80 -0.08 -11.85 -0.25
C LEU A 80 0.77 -10.87 0.55
N LEU A 81 1.75 -10.29 -0.13
CA LEU A 81 2.56 -9.18 0.33
C LEU A 81 2.34 -7.96 -0.56
N PHE A 82 2.38 -6.78 0.05
CA PHE A 82 2.39 -5.49 -0.62
C PHE A 82 3.76 -4.83 -0.47
N GLY A 83 4.11 -4.00 -1.45
CA GLY A 83 5.24 -3.10 -1.34
C GLY A 83 5.26 -2.05 -2.43
N THR A 84 5.94 -0.95 -2.13
CA THR A 84 6.54 -0.06 -3.12
C THR A 84 7.72 -0.77 -3.81
N VAL A 85 8.30 -0.15 -4.84
CA VAL A 85 9.32 -0.80 -5.68
C VAL A 85 10.54 -1.24 -4.88
N ASP A 86 10.99 -0.45 -3.91
CA ASP A 86 12.08 -0.77 -2.99
C ASP A 86 11.80 -2.07 -2.22
N SER A 87 10.61 -2.20 -1.64
CA SER A 87 10.24 -3.36 -0.85
C SER A 87 10.18 -4.64 -1.69
N PHE A 88 9.64 -4.53 -2.90
CA PHE A 88 9.63 -5.64 -3.84
C PHE A 88 11.05 -6.08 -4.24
N LEU A 89 11.95 -5.12 -4.50
CA LEU A 89 13.34 -5.43 -4.84
C LEU A 89 14.11 -6.03 -3.67
N ILE A 90 13.95 -5.51 -2.45
CA ILE A 90 14.54 -6.09 -1.23
C ILE A 90 14.08 -7.54 -1.07
N TRP A 91 12.78 -7.79 -1.20
CA TRP A 91 12.22 -9.14 -1.09
C TRP A 91 12.83 -10.08 -2.14
N LYS A 92 12.93 -9.64 -3.40
CA LYS A 92 13.51 -10.44 -4.48
C LYS A 92 14.99 -10.72 -4.30
N LEU A 93 15.78 -9.70 -3.97
CA LEU A 93 17.23 -9.81 -3.81
C LEU A 93 17.61 -10.64 -2.57
N THR A 94 16.73 -10.71 -1.57
CA THR A 94 16.94 -11.53 -0.38
C THR A 94 16.36 -12.93 -0.47
N GLY A 95 15.76 -13.31 -1.61
CA GLY A 95 15.11 -14.62 -1.76
C GLY A 95 13.91 -14.80 -0.83
N GLY A 96 13.18 -13.71 -0.55
CA GLY A 96 12.00 -13.68 0.30
C GLY A 96 12.26 -13.59 1.80
N ARG A 97 13.52 -13.49 2.22
CA ARG A 97 13.90 -13.42 3.65
C ARG A 97 13.58 -12.08 4.31
N VAL A 98 13.57 -10.99 3.53
CA VAL A 98 13.34 -9.64 4.07
C VAL A 98 12.19 -8.98 3.32
N HIS A 99 11.16 -8.59 4.06
CA HIS A 99 10.05 -7.78 3.57
C HIS A 99 10.06 -6.45 4.31
N ALA A 100 10.80 -5.48 3.77
CA ALA A 100 11.03 -4.21 4.42
C ALA A 100 10.88 -3.02 3.45
N THR A 101 10.73 -1.82 4.00
CA THR A 101 10.77 -0.53 3.31
C THR A 101 11.38 0.50 4.27
N ASP A 102 11.80 1.65 3.77
CA ASP A 102 12.26 2.74 4.63
C ASP A 102 11.12 3.72 4.93
N ALA A 103 11.29 4.57 5.95
CA ALA A 103 10.28 5.55 6.34
C ALA A 103 9.94 6.54 5.20
N THR A 104 10.89 6.86 4.31
CA THR A 104 10.65 7.80 3.22
C THR A 104 9.74 7.22 2.15
N ASN A 105 9.87 5.94 1.79
CA ASN A 105 8.93 5.26 0.89
C ASN A 105 7.60 4.97 1.58
N ALA A 106 7.62 4.51 2.84
CA ALA A 106 6.40 4.26 3.62
C ALA A 106 5.49 5.51 3.69
N ALA A 107 6.07 6.69 3.92
CA ALA A 107 5.34 7.96 3.95
C ALA A 107 4.63 8.33 2.64
N ARG A 108 4.93 7.67 1.52
CA ARG A 108 4.29 7.91 0.21
C ARG A 108 3.09 6.99 -0.06
N THR A 109 2.81 6.06 0.85
CA THR A 109 1.80 5.03 0.63
C THR A 109 0.38 5.47 0.94
N LEU A 110 0.16 6.62 1.61
CA LEU A 110 -1.11 6.97 2.29
C LEU A 110 -1.42 6.12 3.54
N LEU A 111 -0.68 5.03 3.78
CA LEU A 111 -0.97 4.08 4.87
C LEU A 111 -0.12 4.33 6.12
N TYR A 112 0.90 5.19 6.03
CA TYR A 112 1.85 5.43 7.11
C TYR A 112 1.48 6.67 7.93
N ASP A 113 1.40 6.52 9.25
CA ASP A 113 1.22 7.63 10.19
C ASP A 113 2.57 8.28 10.46
N ILE A 114 2.82 9.43 9.82
CA ILE A 114 4.10 10.13 9.90
C ILE A 114 4.35 10.74 11.28
N ARG A 115 3.30 10.93 12.10
CA ARG A 115 3.45 11.44 13.47
C ARG A 115 3.86 10.34 14.44
N LYS A 116 3.37 9.12 14.21
CA LYS A 116 3.64 7.96 15.07
C LYS A 116 4.77 7.08 14.57
N GLY A 117 5.25 7.29 13.35
CA GLY A 117 6.32 6.49 12.75
C GLY A 117 5.94 5.03 12.55
N ARG A 118 4.70 4.76 12.13
CA ARG A 118 4.20 3.39 11.90
C ARG A 118 3.01 3.33 10.95
N TRP A 119 2.69 2.15 10.46
CA TRP A 119 1.45 1.91 9.70
C TRP A 119 0.21 2.35 10.49
N SER A 120 -0.68 3.09 9.83
CA SER A 120 -1.91 3.63 10.37
C SER A 120 -3.01 2.58 10.30
N ARG A 121 -3.30 1.90 11.41
CA ARG A 121 -4.44 0.99 11.53
C ARG A 121 -5.75 1.63 11.04
N THR A 122 -6.00 2.87 11.44
CA THR A 122 -7.20 3.62 11.02
C THR A 122 -7.35 3.75 9.50
N ILE A 123 -6.25 3.99 8.78
CA ILE A 123 -6.32 4.12 7.31
C ILE A 123 -6.36 2.73 6.65
N CYS A 124 -5.67 1.75 7.22
CA CYS A 124 -5.75 0.37 6.76
C CYS A 124 -7.18 -0.17 6.88
N ASP A 125 -7.85 0.04 8.02
CA ASP A 125 -9.25 -0.35 8.24
C ASP A 125 -10.19 0.38 7.27
N LEU A 126 -9.98 1.69 7.02
CA LEU A 126 -10.77 2.48 6.07
C LEU A 126 -10.70 1.93 4.63
N LEU A 127 -9.55 1.34 4.25
CA LEU A 127 -9.30 0.80 2.93
C LEU A 127 -9.42 -0.73 2.86
N ASP A 128 -9.84 -1.39 3.96
CA ASP A 128 -9.90 -2.85 4.10
C ASP A 128 -8.58 -3.55 3.72
N ILE A 129 -7.46 -3.02 4.25
CA ILE A 129 -6.09 -3.53 4.03
C ILE A 129 -5.63 -4.31 5.28
N PRO A 130 -5.39 -5.63 5.17
CA PRO A 130 -4.76 -6.40 6.24
C PRO A 130 -3.36 -5.86 6.55
N MET A 131 -3.04 -5.59 7.82
CA MET A 131 -1.73 -5.03 8.18
C MET A 131 -0.60 -6.05 7.97
N GLU A 132 -0.91 -7.33 7.97
CA GLU A 132 0.00 -8.48 7.82
C GLU A 132 0.68 -8.54 6.45
N MET A 133 0.13 -7.84 5.45
CA MET A 133 0.72 -7.76 4.12
C MET A 133 1.69 -6.59 3.96
N LEU A 134 1.82 -5.70 4.95
CA LEU A 134 2.66 -4.50 4.88
C LEU A 134 4.11 -4.81 5.29
N PRO A 135 5.12 -4.20 4.62
CA PRO A 135 6.52 -4.42 4.97
C PRO A 135 6.88 -3.84 6.34
N GLU A 136 7.93 -4.38 6.95
CA GLU A 136 8.57 -3.76 8.11
C GLU A 136 9.18 -2.41 7.70
N VAL A 137 8.89 -1.34 8.43
CA VAL A 137 9.51 -0.03 8.19
C VAL A 137 10.80 0.04 9.00
N ARG A 138 11.92 0.28 8.32
CA ARG A 138 13.25 0.41 8.91
C ARG A 138 13.82 1.81 8.71
N ASP A 139 14.83 2.13 9.51
CA ASP A 139 15.62 3.35 9.32
C ASP A 139 16.36 3.30 7.98
N SER A 140 16.49 4.47 7.35
CA SER A 140 17.15 4.69 6.06
C SER A 140 18.68 4.70 6.18
#